data_AF-A0A533HYU0-F1
#
_entry.id   AF-A0A533HYU0-F1
#
_cell.length_a   1.000
_cell.length_b   1.000
_cell.length_c   1.000
_cell.angle_alpha   90.00
_cell.angle_beta   90.00
_cell.angle_gamma   90.00
#
_symmetry.space_group_name_H-M   'P 1'
#
loop_
_entity.id
_entity.type
_entity.pdbx_description
1 polymer ?
#
loop_
_entity_poly.entity_id
_entity_poly.type
_entity_poly.pdbx_seq_one_letter_code
_entity_poly.pdbx_strand_id
1 'polypeptide(L)' 'MATTHSDPELRRWQVEQDLPHLHRERWNRIAADLSERIEAATGDDRAELQQQLDQHYGDRFRPESSRKALLAEAGITEGD' A
#
# COMPACT_ATOMS: atom_id res chain seq x y z
N MET A 1 -19.57 -4.63 -28.62
CA MET A 1 -18.10 -4.58 -28.66
C MET A 1 -17.67 -3.71 -27.49
N ALA A 2 -17.09 -4.31 -26.45
CA ALA A 2 -16.78 -3.64 -25.20
C ALA A 2 -15.50 -2.79 -25.33
N THR A 3 -15.64 -1.47 -25.26
CA THR A 3 -14.50 -0.55 -25.08
C THR A 3 -14.31 -0.28 -23.60
N THR A 4 -13.79 -1.25 -22.86
CA THR A 4 -13.28 -1.04 -21.49
C THR A 4 -11.78 -0.77 -21.52
N HIS A 5 -11.35 0.15 -22.38
CA HIS A 5 -10.12 0.90 -22.10
C HIS A 5 -10.54 1.99 -21.12
N SER A 6 -10.56 1.67 -19.82
CA SER A 6 -10.66 2.71 -18.80
C SER A 6 -9.46 3.62 -18.98
N ASP A 7 -9.75 4.87 -19.33
CA ASP A 7 -8.79 5.92 -19.55
C ASP A 7 -7.79 5.99 -18.37
N PRO A 8 -6.46 6.02 -18.64
CA PRO A 8 -5.44 5.99 -17.58
C PRO A 8 -5.51 7.24 -16.70
N GLU A 9 -5.97 8.39 -17.22
CA GLU A 9 -6.16 9.61 -16.43
C GLU A 9 -7.38 9.47 -15.51
N LEU A 10 -8.47 8.86 -15.99
CA LEU A 10 -9.64 8.55 -15.16
C LEU A 10 -9.28 7.60 -14.00
N ARG A 11 -8.47 6.56 -14.25
CA ARG A 11 -7.99 5.66 -13.19
C ARG A 11 -7.09 6.38 -12.19
N ARG A 12 -6.18 7.25 -12.68
CA ARG A 12 -5.33 8.07 -11.83
C ARG A 12 -6.17 8.96 -10.91
N TRP A 13 -7.14 9.66 -11.48
CA TRP A 13 -8.06 10.50 -10.74
C TRP A 13 -8.82 9.72 -9.67
N GLN A 14 -9.33 8.52 -9.98
CA GLN A 14 -9.99 7.65 -8.99
C GLN A 14 -9.05 7.25 -7.85
N VAL A 15 -7.83 6.80 -8.15
CA VAL A 15 -6.83 6.46 -7.12
C VAL A 15 -6.50 7.66 -6.24
N GLU A 16 -6.41 8.87 -6.81
CA GLU A 16 -6.14 10.09 -6.06
C GLU A 16 -7.33 10.55 -5.20
N GLN A 17 -8.58 10.38 -5.66
CA GLN A 17 -9.78 10.66 -4.87
C GLN A 17 -9.95 9.66 -3.71
N ASP A 18 -9.74 8.38 -3.98
CA ASP A 18 -9.88 7.30 -3.00
C ASP A 18 -8.60 7.05 -2.20
N LEU A 19 -7.56 7.88 -2.36
CA LEU A 19 -6.24 7.67 -1.77
C LEU A 19 -6.27 7.41 -0.25
N PRO A 20 -7.04 8.14 0.58
CA PRO A 20 -7.12 7.86 2.02
C PRO A 20 -7.72 6.48 2.32
N HIS A 21 -8.71 6.06 1.54
CA HIS A 21 -9.38 4.78 1.70
C HIS A 21 -8.45 3.62 1.28
N LEU A 22 -7.90 3.72 0.06
CA LEU A 22 -6.98 2.73 -0.49
C LEU A 22 -5.70 2.60 0.35
N HIS A 23 -5.17 3.71 0.86
CA HIS A 23 -4.07 3.70 1.80
C HIS A 23 -4.40 2.90 3.05
N ARG A 24 -5.57 3.12 3.65
CA ARG A 24 -6.00 2.40 4.86
C ARG A 24 -6.11 0.90 4.61
N GLU A 25 -6.70 0.49 3.48
CA GLU A 25 -6.80 -0.93 3.11
C GLU A 25 -5.44 -1.58 2.92
N ARG A 26 -4.57 -0.93 2.14
CA ARG A 26 -3.20 -1.38 1.89
C ARG A 26 -2.39 -1.46 3.20
N TRP A 27 -2.51 -0.44 4.03
CA TRP A 27 -1.82 -0.36 5.32
C TRP A 27 -2.26 -1.50 6.25
N ASN A 28 -3.57 -1.75 6.36
CA ASN A 28 -4.10 -2.84 7.17
C ASN A 28 -3.61 -4.21 6.69
N ARG A 29 -3.57 -4.43 5.37
CA ARG A 29 -3.06 -5.69 4.79
C ARG A 29 -1.60 -5.93 5.15
N ILE A 30 -0.74 -4.92 5.00
CA ILE A 30 0.69 -5.02 5.32
C ILE A 30 0.89 -5.20 6.83
N ALA A 31 0.15 -4.49 7.67
CA ALA A 31 0.23 -4.64 9.12
C ALA A 31 -0.18 -6.05 9.58
N ALA A 32 -1.20 -6.63 8.94
CA ALA A 32 -1.64 -8.00 9.21
C ALA A 32 -0.59 -9.04 8.79
N ASP A 33 -0.01 -8.91 7.58
CA ASP A 33 1.09 -9.77 7.10
C ASP A 33 2.30 -9.73 8.04
N LEU A 34 2.74 -8.52 8.41
CA LEU A 34 3.85 -8.36 9.34
C LEU A 34 3.54 -8.97 10.71
N SER A 35 2.31 -8.83 11.20
CA SER A 35 1.90 -9.44 12.48
C SER A 35 1.95 -10.96 12.41
N GLU A 36 1.40 -11.57 11.36
CA GLU A 36 1.43 -13.02 11.16
C GLU A 36 2.87 -13.54 11.08
N ARG A 37 3.75 -12.84 10.36
CA ARG A 37 5.17 -13.20 10.26
C ARG A 37 5.90 -13.05 11.59
N ILE A 38 5.59 -12.03 12.39
CA ILE A 38 6.14 -11.85 13.75
C ILE A 38 5.73 -13.01 14.65
N GLU A 39 4.49 -13.46 14.55
CA GLU A 39 3.98 -14.61 15.32
C GLU A 39 4.70 -15.91 14.95
N ALA A 40 5.07 -16.08 13.68
CA ALA A 40 5.79 -17.25 13.19
C ALA A 40 7.33 -17.18 13.41
N ALA A 41 7.90 -15.99 13.59
CA ALA A 41 9.35 -15.79 13.70
C ALA A 41 9.87 -15.92 15.14
N THR A 42 11.17 -16.21 15.28
CA THR A 42 11.87 -16.27 16.57
C THR A 42 13.23 -15.58 16.50
N GLY A 43 13.79 -15.22 17.66
CA GLY A 43 15.12 -14.59 17.74
C GLY A 43 15.20 -13.26 16.99
N ASP A 44 16.31 -13.05 16.28
CA ASP A 44 16.62 -11.82 15.54
C ASP A 44 15.61 -11.52 14.42
N ASP A 45 15.10 -12.54 13.73
CA ASP A 45 14.09 -12.37 12.66
C ASP A 45 12.81 -11.71 13.20
N ARG A 46 12.39 -12.10 14.41
CA ARG A 46 11.23 -11.49 15.07
C ARG A 46 11.49 -10.02 15.41
N ALA A 47 12.69 -9.69 15.88
CA ALA A 47 13.05 -8.32 16.22
C ALA A 47 13.08 -7.42 14.96
N GLU A 48 13.59 -7.93 13.85
CA GLU A 48 13.59 -7.21 12.57
C GLU A 48 12.16 -6.95 12.07
N LEU A 49 11.29 -7.96 12.08
CA LEU A 49 9.90 -7.80 11.68
C LEU A 49 9.12 -6.84 12.59
N GLN A 50 9.40 -6.86 13.89
CA GLN A 50 8.82 -5.91 14.85
C GLN A 50 9.23 -4.46 14.51
N GLN A 51 10.50 -4.25 14.13
CA GLN A 51 11.00 -2.94 13.70
C GLN A 51 10.35 -2.49 12.39
N GLN A 52 10.17 -3.39 11.42
CA GLN A 52 9.46 -3.09 10.18
C GLN A 52 8.00 -2.70 10.44
N LEU A 53 7.32 -3.39 11.37
CA LEU A 53 5.96 -3.05 11.77
C LEU A 53 5.90 -1.66 12.43
N ASP A 54 6.84 -1.34 13.32
CA ASP A 54 6.91 -0.03 13.98
C ASP A 54 7.11 1.11 12.98
N GLN A 55 8.03 0.93 12.03
CA GLN A 55 8.23 1.87 10.92
C GLN A 55 6.95 2.05 10.11
N HIS A 56 6.26 0.95 9.79
CA HIS A 56 4.99 0.98 9.06
C HIS A 56 3.87 1.72 9.82
N TYR A 57 3.86 1.67 11.15
CA TYR A 57 2.95 2.48 11.97
C TYR A 57 3.21 3.98 11.87
N GLY A 58 4.46 4.39 11.60
CA GLY A 58 4.83 5.80 11.37
C GLY A 58 4.14 6.42 10.15
N ASP A 59 3.77 5.61 9.17
CA ASP A 59 3.12 6.07 7.93
C ASP A 59 1.60 5.91 7.93
N ARG A 60 0.99 5.42 9.02
CA ARG A 60 -0.45 5.10 9.12
C ARG A 60 -1.40 6.24 8.75
N PHE A 61 -0.99 7.48 8.97
CA PHE A 61 -1.80 8.68 8.69
C PHE A 61 -1.23 9.51 7.54
N ARG A 62 -0.34 8.92 6.74
CA ARG A 62 0.33 9.56 5.60
C ARG A 62 -0.07 8.86 4.31
N PRO A 63 -1.28 9.11 3.78
CA PRO A 63 -1.75 8.44 2.56
C PRO A 63 -0.83 8.66 1.35
N GLU A 64 -0.10 9.77 1.30
CA GLU A 64 0.92 10.07 0.29
C GLU A 64 2.03 9.01 0.23
N SER A 65 2.35 8.34 1.35
CA SER A 65 3.33 7.24 1.42
C SER A 65 2.93 6.06 0.52
N SER A 66 1.63 5.87 0.30
CA SER A 66 1.08 4.78 -0.51
C SER A 66 0.72 5.21 -1.93
N ARG A 67 0.72 6.51 -2.25
CA ARG A 67 0.31 7.03 -3.57
C ARG A 67 1.03 6.34 -4.72
N LYS A 68 2.36 6.34 -4.69
CA LYS A 68 3.19 5.74 -5.76
C LYS A 68 2.92 4.25 -5.91
N ALA A 69 2.79 3.53 -4.79
CA ALA A 69 2.50 2.09 -4.82
C ALA A 69 1.10 1.82 -5.38
N LEU A 70 0.09 2.56 -4.94
CA LEU A 70 -1.30 2.41 -5.40
C LEU A 70 -1.46 2.76 -6.89
N LEU A 71 -0.76 3.80 -7.38
CA LEU A 71 -0.72 4.12 -8.80
C LEU A 71 -0.07 2.98 -9.60
N ALA A 72 1.05 2.44 -9.13
CA ALA A 72 1.71 1.31 -9.78
C ALA A 72 0.84 0.03 -9.79
N GLU A 73 0.14 -0.27 -8.68
CA GLU A 73 -0.83 -1.36 -8.57
C GLU A 73 -2.01 -1.19 -9.53
N ALA A 74 -2.40 0.05 -9.83
CA ALA A 74 -3.41 0.39 -10.84
C ALA A 74 -2.88 0.37 -12.29
N GLY A 75 -1.60 0.03 -12.49
CA GLY A 75 -0.94 0.01 -13.80
C GLY A 75 -0.60 1.40 -14.35
N ILE A 76 -0.56 2.42 -13.48
CA ILE A 76 -0.23 3.81 -13.83
C ILE A 76 1.24 4.03 -13.48
N THR A 77 2.09 4.08 -14.51
CA THR A 77 3.49 4.47 -14.34
C THR A 77 3.56 5.99 -14.36
N GLU A 78 4.04 6.61 -13.29
CA GLU A 78 4.45 8.02 -13.38
C GLU A 78 5.68 8.03 -14.30
N GLY A 79 5.48 8.50 -15.54
CA GLY A 79 6.54 8.65 -16.52
C GLY A 79 7.66 9.54 -15.96
N ASP A 80 8.90 9.10 -16.19
CA ASP A 80 10.13 9.89 -16.00
C ASP A 80 10.15 11.09 -16.96
#